data_AF-A0A4U8SK62-F1
#
_entry.id   AF-A0A4U8SK62-F1
#
_cell.length_a   1.000
_cell.length_b   1.000
_cell.length_c   1.000
_cell.angle_alpha   90.00
_cell.angle_beta   90.00
_cell.angle_gamma   90.00
#
_symmetry.space_group_name_H-M   'P 1'
#
loop_
_entity.id
_entity.type
_entity.pdbx_description
1 polymer ?
#
loop_
_entity_poly.entity_id
_entity_poly.type
_entity_poly.pdbx_seq_one_letter_code
_entity_poly.pdbx_strand_id
1 'polypeptide(L)'
;MLAVGFKKLYWLGYGILFFSLPLIAYDFEACRQKAMLSMERVGNTYGIAIKRLGDSAQDSQNNLTPSKVALFVYSPKSTPKGYKILKHDPFIGMYLLESKTELLPISLRTINKEILEDEMASILPHDGVSGKIATRMQSPINYATLNTPTFQNSLISTVCDHIYGIGIGKNEFIEKAYLDRFILSDSVHYGDIGVRVFQNSDDRVEVNLIDPFFRANPFAYGDIIMMINGEAIPNVAHFNRVVFDLKEGEIVPVRISRKGVVMELQAYVDKRRGGMLLKEDFLGRVGIEVDSNFVITRVAPYAKNGFERLKVGDKVLRVNQQAVPQGYDAIIRLLGQYPDKMQKWLISRDDFQFFINVNQKESQKTQDSLIQGLLNESNAFSL
;
A
#
# COMPACT_ATOMS: atom_id res chain seq x y z
N MET A 1 51.04 -57.38 48.14
CA MET A 1 50.56 -57.93 49.43
C MET A 1 49.08 -57.61 49.52
N LEU A 2 48.25 -58.66 49.59
CA LEU A 2 46.82 -58.78 49.99
C LEU A 2 45.93 -57.51 50.07
N ALA A 3 44.63 -57.49 49.77
CA ALA A 3 43.63 -58.38 49.21
C ALA A 3 42.29 -57.59 49.23
N VAL A 4 41.43 -57.84 48.24
CA VAL A 4 39.95 -57.94 48.28
C VAL A 4 39.11 -56.88 49.02
N GLY A 5 38.12 -56.33 48.30
CA GLY A 5 36.96 -55.65 48.88
C GLY A 5 35.88 -55.24 47.88
N PHE A 6 35.25 -56.19 47.19
CA PHE A 6 34.06 -55.98 46.36
C PHE A 6 32.84 -55.65 47.24
N LYS A 7 32.13 -54.54 46.99
CA LYS A 7 30.71 -54.40 47.36
C LYS A 7 29.91 -53.68 46.27
N LYS A 8 28.76 -54.28 45.98
CA LYS A 8 27.76 -53.99 44.96
C LYS A 8 27.00 -52.69 45.22
N LEU A 9 26.75 -51.96 44.13
CA LEU A 9 25.45 -51.52 43.60
C LEU A 9 24.49 -50.75 44.53
N TYR A 10 24.25 -49.47 44.21
CA TYR A 10 22.90 -48.90 44.14
C TYR A 10 22.86 -47.78 43.09
N TRP A 11 22.06 -48.00 42.05
CA TRP A 11 21.59 -47.00 41.10
C TRP A 11 20.68 -46.01 41.85
N LEU A 12 21.06 -44.73 41.88
CA LEU A 12 20.17 -43.64 42.27
C LEU A 12 19.84 -42.85 41.01
N GLY A 13 18.59 -43.02 40.55
CA GLY A 13 18.04 -42.30 39.41
C GLY A 13 18.03 -40.80 39.69
N TYR A 14 18.65 -40.03 38.80
CA TYR A 14 18.43 -38.59 38.71
C TYR A 14 17.03 -38.36 38.15
N GLY A 15 16.07 -38.10 39.04
CA GLY A 15 14.78 -37.53 38.68
C GLY A 15 15.00 -36.12 38.14
N ILE A 16 14.78 -35.94 36.84
CA ILE A 16 14.64 -34.62 36.23
C ILE A 16 13.32 -34.04 36.76
N LEU A 17 13.43 -33.16 37.75
CA LEU A 17 12.34 -32.28 38.18
C LEU A 17 12.04 -31.32 37.02
N PHE A 18 11.08 -31.68 36.18
CA PHE A 18 10.39 -30.72 35.33
C PHE A 18 9.63 -29.76 36.26
N PHE A 19 10.25 -28.61 36.56
CA PHE A 19 9.51 -27.45 37.05
C PHE A 19 8.60 -26.98 35.90
N SER A 20 7.38 -27.50 35.86
CA SER A 20 6.29 -26.89 35.10
C SER A 20 5.99 -25.55 35.75
N LEU A 21 6.61 -24.49 35.24
CA LEU A 21 6.17 -23.13 35.54
C LEU A 21 4.68 -23.05 35.19
N PRO A 22 3.81 -22.55 36.08
CA PRO A 22 2.41 -22.37 35.75
C PRO A 22 2.33 -21.41 34.56
N LEU A 23 1.83 -21.91 33.44
CA LEU A 23 1.36 -21.06 32.36
C LEU A 23 0.20 -20.26 32.95
N ILE A 24 0.45 -19.01 33.33
CA ILE A 24 -0.60 -18.05 33.65
C ILE A 24 -1.36 -17.85 32.33
N ALA A 25 -2.45 -18.58 32.16
CA ALA A 25 -3.38 -18.32 31.08
C ALA A 25 -4.10 -17.02 31.43
N TYR A 26 -3.91 -15.99 30.61
CA TYR A 26 -4.68 -14.76 30.73
C TYR A 26 -6.16 -15.05 30.47
N ASP A 27 -7.02 -14.59 31.39
CA ASP A 27 -8.47 -14.68 31.24
C ASP A 27 -8.95 -13.56 30.30
N PHE A 28 -9.34 -13.96 29.09
CA PHE A 28 -9.85 -13.06 28.06
C PHE A 28 -11.38 -13.00 28.01
N GLU A 29 -12.11 -13.60 28.96
CA GLU A 29 -13.56 -13.76 28.85
C GLU A 29 -14.29 -12.42 28.68
N ALA A 30 -13.96 -11.41 29.49
CA ALA A 30 -14.56 -10.08 29.36
C ALA A 30 -14.27 -9.44 27.99
N CYS A 31 -13.09 -9.67 27.44
CA CYS A 31 -12.68 -9.10 26.16
C CYS A 31 -13.37 -9.82 24.99
N ARG A 32 -13.58 -11.13 25.12
CA ARG A 32 -14.36 -11.95 24.18
C ARG A 32 -15.83 -11.56 24.18
N GLN A 33 -16.42 -11.31 25.34
CA GLN A 33 -17.80 -10.80 25.45
C GLN A 33 -17.95 -9.45 24.75
N LYS A 34 -16.98 -8.54 24.92
CA LYS A 34 -16.98 -7.29 24.17
C LYS A 34 -16.83 -7.50 22.67
N ALA A 35 -15.92 -8.37 22.25
CA ALA A 35 -15.77 -8.71 20.84
C ALA A 35 -17.09 -9.25 20.24
N MET A 36 -17.84 -10.08 20.98
CA MET A 36 -19.17 -10.56 20.56
C MET A 36 -20.19 -9.43 20.35
N LEU A 37 -20.15 -8.36 21.15
CA LEU A 37 -21.06 -7.21 21.02
C LEU A 37 -20.68 -6.27 19.88
N SER A 38 -19.42 -6.28 19.45
CA SER A 38 -18.88 -5.36 18.44
C SER A 38 -18.57 -6.03 17.10
N MET A 39 -18.74 -7.34 16.96
CA MET A 39 -18.34 -8.09 15.78
C MET A 39 -19.43 -9.02 15.28
N GLU A 40 -19.57 -9.13 13.96
CA GLU A 40 -20.41 -10.14 13.34
C GLU A 40 -19.64 -10.94 12.28
N ARG A 41 -20.13 -12.13 11.96
CA ARG A 41 -19.48 -13.01 10.96
C ARG A 41 -19.64 -12.46 9.55
N VAL A 42 -18.53 -12.33 8.85
CA VAL A 42 -18.45 -11.96 7.42
C VAL A 42 -17.71 -13.07 6.69
N GLY A 43 -18.47 -14.04 6.14
CA GLY A 43 -17.90 -15.26 5.59
C GLY A 43 -17.14 -16.05 6.67
N ASN A 44 -15.85 -16.33 6.41
CA ASN A 44 -15.00 -17.08 7.35
C ASN A 44 -14.28 -16.19 8.37
N THR A 45 -14.48 -14.87 8.31
CA THR A 45 -13.87 -13.89 9.23
C THR A 45 -14.96 -13.14 9.98
N TYR A 46 -14.57 -12.07 10.69
CA TYR A 46 -15.46 -11.11 11.31
C TYR A 46 -15.35 -9.73 10.66
N GLY A 47 -16.44 -8.97 10.74
CA GLY A 47 -16.43 -7.52 10.59
C GLY A 47 -16.59 -6.85 11.94
N ILE A 48 -15.93 -5.70 12.10
CA ILE A 48 -15.82 -4.97 13.38
C ILE A 48 -16.61 -3.67 13.28
N ALA A 49 -17.58 -3.48 14.16
CA ALA A 49 -18.37 -2.26 14.23
C ALA A 49 -17.49 -1.06 14.60
N ILE A 50 -17.43 -0.04 13.74
CA ILE A 50 -16.55 1.13 13.91
C ILE A 50 -17.29 2.46 14.04
N LYS A 51 -18.51 2.59 13.49
CA LYS A 51 -19.35 3.79 13.63
C LYS A 51 -20.82 3.46 13.34
N ARG A 52 -21.75 4.22 13.91
CA ARG A 52 -23.17 4.16 13.52
C ARG A 52 -23.38 4.79 12.15
N LEU A 53 -24.38 4.31 11.43
CA LEU A 53 -24.85 4.87 10.17
C LEU A 53 -26.11 5.68 10.44
N GLY A 54 -26.15 6.93 9.94
CA GLY A 54 -27.32 7.81 10.09
C GLY A 54 -27.20 8.89 11.17
N ASP A 55 -26.07 9.01 11.87
CA ASP A 55 -25.80 10.12 12.80
C ASP A 55 -25.42 11.40 12.01
N SER A 56 -26.37 12.00 11.32
CA SER A 56 -26.36 13.45 11.09
C SER A 56 -26.71 14.10 12.42
N ALA A 57 -25.91 15.06 12.89
CA ALA A 57 -26.06 15.73 14.19
C ALA A 57 -27.37 16.51 14.40
N GLN A 58 -28.41 16.30 13.59
CA GLN A 58 -29.73 16.92 13.72
C GLN A 58 -30.93 15.94 13.72
N ASP A 59 -30.78 14.66 13.41
CA ASP A 59 -31.94 13.74 13.23
C ASP A 59 -32.15 12.76 14.38
N SER A 60 -31.81 13.14 15.61
CA SER A 60 -31.91 12.27 16.79
C SER A 60 -32.96 12.75 17.79
N GLN A 61 -34.21 12.75 17.36
CA GLN A 61 -35.38 12.76 18.26
C GLN A 61 -36.59 12.26 17.47
N ASN A 62 -36.68 10.93 17.26
CA ASN A 62 -37.94 10.14 17.17
C ASN A 62 -37.87 8.82 16.40
N ASN A 63 -36.74 8.42 15.81
CA ASN A 63 -36.68 7.14 15.08
C ASN A 63 -36.19 5.98 15.94
N LEU A 64 -37.13 5.09 16.31
CA LEU A 64 -36.92 3.78 16.93
C LEU A 64 -36.37 2.72 15.95
N THR A 65 -35.73 3.13 14.86
CA THR A 65 -35.13 2.18 13.89
C THR A 65 -33.79 1.67 14.42
N PRO A 66 -33.52 0.36 14.31
CA PRO A 66 -32.19 -0.21 14.48
C PRO A 66 -31.12 0.64 13.80
N SER A 67 -30.21 1.23 14.57
CA SER A 67 -29.11 2.01 13.99
C SER A 67 -28.08 1.02 13.45
N LYS A 68 -28.13 0.76 12.14
CA LYS A 68 -27.10 -0.01 11.44
C LYS A 68 -25.74 0.62 11.70
N VAL A 69 -24.69 -0.20 11.67
CA VAL A 69 -23.31 0.27 11.87
C VAL A 69 -22.46 -0.01 10.63
N ALA A 70 -21.42 0.78 10.45
CA ALA A 70 -20.35 0.47 9.52
C ALA A 70 -19.44 -0.60 10.14
N LEU A 71 -19.19 -1.67 9.40
CA LEU A 71 -18.25 -2.72 9.75
C LEU A 71 -16.95 -2.51 8.99
N PHE A 72 -15.83 -2.42 9.71
CA PHE A 72 -14.52 -2.58 9.10
C PHE A 72 -14.24 -4.06 8.85
N VAL A 73 -13.74 -4.38 7.66
CA VAL A 73 -13.23 -5.73 7.31
C VAL A 73 -11.95 -5.59 6.50
N TYR A 74 -10.88 -6.21 6.97
CA TYR A 74 -9.69 -6.50 6.18
C TYR A 74 -9.87 -7.82 5.44
N SER A 75 -9.89 -7.77 4.11
CA SER A 75 -10.10 -8.92 3.21
C SER A 75 -9.29 -8.76 1.91
N PRO A 76 -7.96 -8.97 1.95
CA PRO A 76 -7.07 -8.65 0.83
C PRO A 76 -7.19 -9.60 -0.37
N LYS A 77 -7.80 -10.78 -0.19
CA LYS A 77 -7.85 -11.82 -1.23
C LYS A 77 -9.20 -11.95 -1.92
N SER A 78 -10.27 -11.43 -1.32
CA SER A 78 -11.62 -11.65 -1.80
C SER A 78 -12.58 -10.55 -1.35
N THR A 79 -13.50 -10.16 -2.21
CA THR A 79 -14.58 -9.24 -1.84
C THR A 79 -15.59 -9.92 -0.92
N PRO A 80 -15.94 -9.32 0.24
CA PRO A 80 -17.01 -9.81 1.11
C PRO A 80 -18.35 -9.94 0.36
N LYS A 81 -18.98 -11.11 0.42
CA LYS A 81 -20.25 -11.40 -0.26
C LYS A 81 -21.45 -11.21 0.66
N GLY A 82 -22.58 -10.80 0.08
CA GLY A 82 -23.86 -10.69 0.80
C GLY A 82 -23.94 -9.49 1.75
N TYR A 83 -23.12 -8.47 1.53
CA TYR A 83 -23.07 -7.23 2.28
C TYR A 83 -23.12 -6.03 1.34
N LYS A 84 -23.77 -4.94 1.76
CA LYS A 84 -23.67 -3.67 1.05
C LYS A 84 -22.31 -3.05 1.36
N ILE A 85 -21.48 -2.88 0.34
CA ILE A 85 -20.17 -2.23 0.45
C ILE A 85 -20.40 -0.72 0.47
N LEU A 86 -20.01 -0.08 1.56
CA LEU A 86 -20.05 1.37 1.76
C LEU A 86 -18.77 2.04 1.24
N LYS A 87 -17.61 1.38 1.42
CA LYS A 87 -16.30 1.84 0.96
C LYS A 87 -15.36 0.67 0.76
N HIS A 88 -14.46 0.77 -0.21
CA HIS A 88 -13.44 -0.24 -0.47
C HIS A 88 -12.12 0.43 -0.84
N ASP A 89 -11.04 0.01 -0.19
CA ASP A 89 -9.67 0.29 -0.60
C ASP A 89 -9.08 -0.93 -1.32
N PRO A 90 -8.96 -0.89 -2.66
CA PRO A 90 -8.46 -2.02 -3.43
C PRO A 90 -6.93 -2.20 -3.34
N PHE A 91 -6.18 -1.20 -2.87
CA PHE A 91 -4.72 -1.29 -2.77
C PHE A 91 -4.28 -2.14 -1.59
N ILE A 92 -5.06 -2.10 -0.50
CA ILE A 92 -4.75 -2.79 0.76
C ILE A 92 -5.87 -3.71 1.26
N GLY A 93 -7.00 -3.78 0.55
CA GLY A 93 -8.06 -4.77 0.82
C GLY A 93 -8.91 -4.45 2.05
N MET A 94 -9.12 -3.17 2.35
CA MET A 94 -9.98 -2.73 3.44
C MET A 94 -11.39 -2.44 2.93
N TYR A 95 -12.40 -2.82 3.71
CA TYR A 95 -13.80 -2.62 3.38
C TYR A 95 -14.53 -1.96 4.55
N LEU A 96 -15.45 -1.06 4.21
CA LEU A 96 -16.56 -0.69 5.08
C LEU A 96 -17.83 -1.33 4.54
N LEU A 97 -18.51 -2.10 5.37
CA LEU A 97 -19.76 -2.77 5.04
C LEU A 97 -20.89 -2.23 5.91
N GLU A 98 -22.12 -2.25 5.42
CA GLU A 98 -23.31 -2.02 6.23
C GLU A 98 -23.64 -3.28 7.05
N SER A 99 -23.78 -3.16 8.36
CA SER A 99 -24.06 -4.31 9.23
C SER A 99 -25.43 -4.94 8.97
N LYS A 100 -25.53 -6.25 9.26
CA LYS A 100 -26.81 -6.98 9.25
C LYS A 100 -27.46 -7.00 10.63
N THR A 101 -26.65 -6.95 11.68
CA THR A 101 -27.08 -6.95 13.07
C THR A 101 -26.82 -5.61 13.73
N GLU A 102 -27.49 -5.37 14.86
CA GLU A 102 -27.18 -4.27 15.77
C GLU A 102 -25.93 -4.64 16.57
N LEU A 103 -24.93 -3.76 16.53
CA LEU A 103 -23.64 -3.96 17.19
C LEU A 103 -23.21 -2.68 17.88
N LEU A 104 -22.37 -2.80 18.89
CA LEU A 104 -21.76 -1.68 19.58
C LEU A 104 -20.45 -1.28 18.89
N PRO A 105 -20.33 -0.07 18.34
CA PRO A 105 -19.07 0.39 17.76
C PRO A 105 -17.93 0.39 18.77
N ILE A 106 -16.74 -0.02 18.32
CA ILE A 106 -15.52 0.11 19.11
C ILE A 106 -15.03 1.56 19.15
N SER A 107 -14.25 1.90 20.17
CA SER A 107 -13.48 3.13 20.21
C SER A 107 -11.99 2.81 20.12
N LEU A 108 -11.34 3.32 19.07
CA LEU A 108 -9.91 3.15 18.85
C LEU A 108 -9.12 4.21 19.64
N ARG A 109 -7.99 3.79 20.21
CA ARG A 109 -7.04 4.64 20.95
C ARG A 109 -5.69 4.67 20.25
N THR A 110 -4.96 5.76 20.46
CA THR A 110 -3.59 5.90 19.97
C THR A 110 -2.63 5.17 20.89
N ILE A 111 -1.62 4.52 20.31
CA ILE A 111 -0.52 3.90 21.07
C ILE A 111 0.50 4.99 21.42
N ASN A 112 0.64 5.28 22.71
CA ASN A 112 1.67 6.13 23.28
C ASN A 112 2.87 5.30 23.77
N LYS A 113 3.87 5.93 24.39
CA LYS A 113 5.09 5.23 24.84
C LYS A 113 4.82 4.31 26.01
N GLU A 114 3.90 4.68 26.89
CA GLU A 114 3.54 3.95 28.10
C GLU A 114 2.96 2.57 27.75
N ILE A 115 2.15 2.52 26.70
CA ILE A 115 1.48 1.29 26.23
C ILE A 115 2.45 0.30 25.55
N LEU A 116 3.65 0.72 25.17
CA LEU A 116 4.60 -0.17 24.46
C LEU A 116 5.13 -1.30 25.35
N GLU A 117 5.17 -1.07 26.65
CA GLU A 117 5.63 -2.06 27.64
C GLU A 117 4.51 -2.99 28.11
N ASP A 118 3.26 -2.58 27.90
CA ASP A 118 2.07 -3.31 28.31
C ASP A 118 1.89 -4.59 27.49
N GLU A 119 1.25 -5.56 28.14
CA GLU A 119 0.78 -6.75 27.46
C GLU A 119 -0.48 -6.44 26.65
N MET A 120 -0.50 -6.97 25.43
CA MET A 120 -1.53 -6.80 24.41
C MET A 120 -2.16 -8.14 24.10
N ALA A 121 -3.41 -8.12 23.69
CA ALA A 121 -4.11 -9.29 23.21
C ALA A 121 -4.70 -9.04 21.82
N SER A 122 -4.59 -10.05 20.96
CA SER A 122 -5.38 -10.19 19.73
C SER A 122 -6.61 -11.01 20.06
N ILE A 123 -7.79 -10.37 20.02
CA ILE A 123 -9.05 -10.93 20.50
C ILE A 123 -10.06 -11.10 19.36
N LEU A 124 -10.62 -12.31 19.27
CA LEU A 124 -11.83 -12.66 18.55
C LEU A 124 -12.94 -13.02 19.54
N PRO A 125 -14.22 -13.15 19.11
CA PRO A 125 -15.31 -13.61 19.97
C PRO A 125 -15.05 -14.94 20.68
N HIS A 126 -14.29 -15.85 20.06
CA HIS A 126 -14.06 -17.18 20.62
C HIS A 126 -12.59 -17.54 20.88
N ASP A 127 -11.67 -16.65 20.53
CA ASP A 127 -10.24 -16.92 20.58
C ASP A 127 -9.50 -15.68 21.07
N GLY A 128 -8.36 -15.89 21.73
CA GLY A 128 -7.53 -14.81 22.25
C GLY A 128 -6.08 -15.26 22.36
N VAL A 129 -5.15 -14.37 22.04
CA VAL A 129 -3.72 -14.63 22.22
C VAL A 129 -3.02 -13.37 22.71
N SER A 130 -2.17 -13.56 23.72
CA SER A 130 -1.40 -12.49 24.35
C SER A 130 -0.03 -12.30 23.71
N GLY A 131 0.47 -11.07 23.72
CA GLY A 131 1.78 -10.69 23.21
C GLY A 131 2.13 -9.24 23.54
N LYS A 132 3.19 -8.72 22.93
CA LYS A 132 3.64 -7.33 23.06
C LYS A 132 3.86 -6.71 21.70
N ILE A 133 3.74 -5.39 21.61
CA ILE A 133 4.09 -4.64 20.40
C ILE A 133 5.59 -4.82 20.14
N ALA A 134 5.93 -5.34 18.97
CA ALA A 134 7.31 -5.49 18.51
C ALA A 134 7.73 -4.31 17.61
N THR A 135 6.84 -3.89 16.70
CA THR A 135 7.11 -2.73 15.83
C THR A 135 5.86 -1.87 15.66
N ARG A 136 6.07 -0.57 15.48
CA ARG A 136 5.02 0.40 15.13
C ARG A 136 4.78 0.44 13.63
N MET A 137 3.58 0.82 13.24
CA MET A 137 3.21 0.98 11.84
C MET A 137 3.96 2.18 11.23
N GLN A 138 4.69 1.94 10.14
CA GLN A 138 5.55 2.96 9.52
C GLN A 138 4.95 3.56 8.24
N SER A 139 4.03 2.85 7.59
CA SER A 139 3.32 3.31 6.39
C SER A 139 2.01 2.52 6.23
N PRO A 140 1.11 2.90 5.29
CA PRO A 140 -0.11 2.15 4.98
C PRO A 140 0.09 0.67 4.61
N ILE A 141 1.30 0.27 4.24
CA ILE A 141 1.67 -1.11 3.86
C ILE A 141 2.80 -1.70 4.72
N ASN A 142 3.28 -0.96 5.72
CA ASN A 142 4.28 -1.43 6.68
C ASN A 142 3.64 -1.46 8.06
N TYR A 143 2.87 -2.51 8.31
CA TYR A 143 2.00 -2.68 9.48
C TYR A 143 2.78 -2.73 10.80
N ALA A 144 2.08 -2.43 11.89
CA ALA A 144 2.59 -2.70 13.22
C ALA A 144 2.61 -4.21 13.47
N THR A 145 3.48 -4.68 14.36
CA THR A 145 3.58 -6.11 14.68
C THR A 145 3.49 -6.38 16.16
N LEU A 146 2.97 -7.55 16.51
CA LEU A 146 3.16 -8.19 17.80
C LEU A 146 4.27 -9.24 17.71
N ASN A 147 4.84 -9.60 18.86
CA ASN A 147 5.75 -10.75 18.99
C ASN A 147 5.03 -12.12 18.98
N THR A 148 3.70 -12.10 18.90
CA THR A 148 2.82 -13.27 18.86
C THR A 148 1.95 -13.21 17.60
N PRO A 149 1.38 -14.33 17.13
CA PRO A 149 0.48 -14.26 16.00
C PRO A 149 -0.77 -13.44 16.28
N THR A 150 -1.26 -12.68 15.30
CA THR A 150 -2.56 -12.00 15.37
C THR A 150 -3.60 -12.79 14.57
N PHE A 151 -4.85 -12.74 15.00
CA PHE A 151 -5.95 -13.20 14.15
C PHE A 151 -6.35 -12.11 13.15
N GLN A 152 -6.83 -12.53 11.97
CA GLN A 152 -7.37 -11.60 10.99
C GLN A 152 -8.70 -11.02 11.49
N ASN A 153 -8.85 -9.70 11.39
CA ASN A 153 -9.99 -8.93 11.91
C ASN A 153 -10.20 -9.08 13.43
N SER A 154 -9.13 -9.22 14.22
CA SER A 154 -9.20 -9.19 15.68
C SER A 154 -9.12 -7.78 16.24
N LEU A 155 -9.61 -7.60 17.46
CA LEU A 155 -9.29 -6.40 18.26
C LEU A 155 -7.89 -6.54 18.85
N ILE A 156 -7.07 -5.49 18.75
CA ILE A 156 -5.78 -5.41 19.47
C ILE A 156 -5.98 -4.53 20.70
N SER A 157 -5.84 -5.09 21.90
CA SER A 157 -6.19 -4.41 23.14
C SER A 157 -5.31 -4.81 24.33
N THR A 158 -5.01 -3.88 25.25
CA THR A 158 -4.37 -4.22 26.54
C THR A 158 -5.38 -4.73 27.57
N VAL A 159 -6.48 -3.98 27.71
CA VAL A 159 -7.68 -4.34 28.46
C VAL A 159 -8.87 -4.18 27.54
N CYS A 160 -9.99 -4.82 27.86
CA CYS A 160 -11.13 -4.97 26.96
C CYS A 160 -11.67 -3.63 26.40
N ASP A 161 -11.56 -2.54 27.17
CA ASP A 161 -12.01 -1.22 26.74
C ASP A 161 -11.01 -0.37 25.97
N HIS A 162 -9.77 -0.82 25.87
CA HIS A 162 -8.68 -0.09 25.23
C HIS A 162 -8.25 -0.81 23.96
N ILE A 163 -8.90 -0.48 22.84
CA ILE A 163 -8.59 -1.06 21.53
C ILE A 163 -7.66 -0.10 20.78
N TYR A 164 -6.52 -0.59 20.33
CA TYR A 164 -5.45 0.21 19.72
C TYR A 164 -5.30 -0.01 18.21
N GLY A 165 -5.89 -1.08 17.70
CA GLY A 165 -5.82 -1.43 16.30
C GLY A 165 -6.62 -2.67 15.96
N ILE A 166 -6.49 -3.08 14.70
CA ILE A 166 -7.18 -4.25 14.15
C ILE A 166 -6.14 -5.21 13.59
N GLY A 167 -6.15 -6.45 14.10
CA GLY A 167 -5.27 -7.51 13.64
C GLY A 167 -5.59 -7.94 12.21
N ILE A 168 -4.57 -8.24 11.43
CA ILE A 168 -4.72 -8.62 10.01
C ILE A 168 -4.17 -10.01 9.70
N GLY A 169 -3.79 -10.77 10.73
CA GLY A 169 -3.21 -12.09 10.59
C GLY A 169 -1.68 -12.07 10.68
N LYS A 170 -1.09 -13.27 10.65
CA LYS A 170 0.34 -13.51 10.88
C LYS A 170 0.71 -12.99 12.24
N ASN A 171 1.28 -11.80 12.36
CA ASN A 171 1.64 -11.09 13.58
C ASN A 171 1.38 -9.59 13.44
N GLU A 172 0.60 -9.18 12.43
CA GLU A 172 0.47 -7.80 11.99
C GLU A 172 -0.85 -7.19 12.43
N PHE A 173 -0.88 -5.87 12.61
CA PHE A 173 -2.09 -5.11 12.87
C PHE A 173 -2.00 -3.68 12.33
N ILE A 174 -3.17 -3.08 12.10
CA ILE A 174 -3.32 -1.70 11.63
C ILE A 174 -3.62 -0.80 12.83
N GLU A 175 -2.85 0.26 12.98
CA GLU A 175 -3.04 1.26 14.04
C GLU A 175 -4.15 2.26 13.70
N LYS A 176 -4.69 2.91 14.76
CA LYS A 176 -5.75 3.92 14.65
C LYS A 176 -5.53 4.96 13.55
N ALA A 177 -4.34 5.57 13.46
CA ALA A 177 -4.10 6.65 12.50
C ALA A 177 -4.37 6.25 11.05
N TYR A 178 -4.04 4.99 10.68
CA TYR A 178 -4.25 4.47 9.33
C TYR A 178 -5.68 3.96 9.12
N LEU A 179 -6.32 3.43 10.17
CA LEU A 179 -7.75 3.13 10.14
C LEU A 179 -8.58 4.41 9.96
N ASP A 180 -8.28 5.46 10.70
CA ASP A 180 -8.94 6.76 10.59
C ASP A 180 -8.77 7.34 9.19
N ARG A 181 -7.57 7.29 8.61
CA ARG A 181 -7.31 7.71 7.22
C ARG A 181 -8.27 7.01 6.25
N PHE A 182 -8.51 5.71 6.41
CA PHE A 182 -9.46 4.97 5.58
C PHE A 182 -10.93 5.28 5.92
N ILE A 183 -11.29 5.40 7.20
CA ILE A 183 -12.68 5.54 7.66
C ILE A 183 -13.24 6.95 7.42
N LEU A 184 -12.41 7.97 7.57
CA LEU A 184 -12.80 9.38 7.56
C LEU A 184 -12.62 10.06 6.19
N SER A 185 -11.77 9.52 5.31
CA SER A 185 -11.61 10.10 3.96
C SER A 185 -12.87 9.89 3.11
N ASP A 186 -13.14 10.82 2.20
CA ASP A 186 -14.25 10.68 1.24
C ASP A 186 -13.93 9.66 0.13
N SER A 187 -12.65 9.56 -0.24
CA SER A 187 -12.17 8.66 -1.29
C SER A 187 -10.88 7.96 -0.86
N VAL A 188 -10.59 6.82 -1.49
CA VAL A 188 -9.32 6.12 -1.34
C VAL A 188 -8.33 6.70 -2.34
N HIS A 189 -7.26 7.31 -1.83
CA HIS A 189 -6.23 7.93 -2.64
C HIS A 189 -4.84 7.59 -2.11
N TYR A 190 -3.90 7.43 -3.02
CA TYR A 190 -2.48 7.26 -2.76
C TYR A 190 -1.72 8.09 -3.79
N GLY A 191 -0.81 8.96 -3.34
CA GLY A 191 0.08 9.68 -4.23
C GLY A 191 1.08 8.76 -4.94
N ASP A 192 1.55 9.20 -6.10
CA ASP A 192 2.60 8.59 -6.90
C ASP A 192 3.41 9.71 -7.57
N ILE A 193 4.74 9.63 -7.44
CA ILE A 193 5.69 10.59 -8.05
C ILE A 193 6.41 9.98 -9.27
N GLY A 194 5.94 8.83 -9.76
CA GLY A 194 6.43 8.22 -10.98
C GLY A 194 7.66 7.33 -10.81
N VAL A 195 7.97 6.90 -9.59
CA VAL A 195 9.08 5.98 -9.32
C VAL A 195 8.69 4.87 -8.34
N ARG A 196 9.45 3.78 -8.37
CA ARG A 196 9.51 2.76 -7.31
C ARG A 196 10.93 2.70 -6.78
N VAL A 197 11.05 2.45 -5.49
CA VAL A 197 12.33 2.49 -4.78
C VAL A 197 12.60 1.17 -4.08
N PHE A 198 13.86 0.98 -3.68
CA PHE A 198 14.30 -0.11 -2.82
C PHE A 198 15.32 0.42 -1.81
N GLN A 199 15.53 -0.33 -0.73
CA GLN A 199 16.64 -0.09 0.18
C GLN A 199 17.88 -0.73 -0.44
N ASN A 200 18.90 0.07 -0.75
CA ASN A 200 20.15 -0.44 -1.30
C ASN A 200 21.09 -0.97 -0.19
N SER A 201 22.27 -1.46 -0.58
CA SER A 201 23.25 -2.06 0.34
C SER A 201 23.81 -1.09 1.38
N ASP A 202 23.75 0.22 1.10
CA ASP A 202 24.27 1.28 1.97
C ASP A 202 23.17 1.87 2.87
N ASP A 203 22.04 1.17 2.99
CA ASP A 203 20.86 1.60 3.73
C ASP A 203 20.32 2.96 3.25
N ARG A 204 20.29 3.14 1.91
CA ARG A 204 19.73 4.33 1.26
C ARG A 204 18.54 3.95 0.38
N VAL A 205 17.59 4.88 0.25
CA VAL A 205 16.42 4.72 -0.63
C VAL A 205 16.80 5.08 -2.06
N GLU A 206 16.88 4.09 -2.93
CA GLU A 206 17.34 4.23 -4.32
C GLU A 206 16.21 4.00 -5.33
N VAL A 207 16.18 4.80 -6.40
CA VAL A 207 15.23 4.65 -7.52
C VAL A 207 15.50 3.37 -8.31
N ASN A 208 14.53 2.44 -8.29
CA ASN A 208 14.58 1.14 -8.96
C ASN A 208 13.84 1.11 -10.29
N LEU A 209 12.62 1.64 -10.33
CA LEU A 209 11.75 1.68 -11.51
C LEU A 209 11.26 3.11 -11.71
N ILE A 210 11.10 3.49 -12.97
CA ILE A 210 10.60 4.80 -13.38
C ILE A 210 9.37 4.54 -14.25
N ASP A 211 8.24 5.18 -13.92
CA ASP A 211 7.05 5.15 -14.77
C ASP A 211 7.40 5.87 -16.10
N PRO A 212 7.49 5.13 -17.22
CA PRO A 212 7.96 5.67 -18.49
C PRO A 212 7.00 6.68 -19.12
N PHE A 213 5.76 6.74 -18.63
CA PHE A 213 4.70 7.60 -19.16
C PHE A 213 4.26 8.66 -18.14
N PHE A 214 4.99 8.79 -17.04
CA PHE A 214 4.76 9.82 -16.05
C PHE A 214 5.20 11.19 -16.60
N ARG A 215 4.29 12.16 -16.53
CA ARG A 215 4.51 13.50 -17.08
C ARG A 215 5.73 14.17 -16.42
N ALA A 216 6.66 14.62 -17.23
CA ALA A 216 7.86 15.36 -16.84
C ALA A 216 8.64 14.72 -15.68
N ASN A 217 8.76 13.38 -15.70
CA ASN A 217 9.45 12.64 -14.65
C ASN A 217 10.93 13.10 -14.52
N PRO A 218 11.34 13.68 -13.37
CA PRO A 218 12.68 14.27 -13.22
C PRO A 218 13.75 13.27 -12.76
N PHE A 219 13.35 12.04 -12.43
CA PHE A 219 14.20 11.04 -11.80
C PHE A 219 15.05 10.27 -12.82
N ALA A 220 16.14 9.69 -12.32
CA ALA A 220 17.01 8.77 -13.04
C ALA A 220 17.29 7.54 -12.17
N TYR A 221 17.63 6.42 -12.83
CA TYR A 221 18.04 5.21 -12.12
C TYR A 221 19.30 5.48 -11.28
N GLY A 222 19.32 4.93 -10.06
CA GLY A 222 20.41 5.14 -9.10
C GLY A 222 20.34 6.47 -8.35
N ASP A 223 19.30 7.29 -8.56
CA ASP A 223 19.06 8.44 -7.69
C ASP A 223 18.77 7.96 -6.26
N ILE A 224 19.45 8.58 -5.30
CA ILE A 224 19.20 8.35 -3.89
C ILE A 224 18.25 9.41 -3.36
N ILE A 225 17.05 9.03 -2.95
CA ILE A 225 16.05 9.94 -2.41
C ILE A 225 16.38 10.20 -0.94
N MET A 226 16.60 11.48 -0.61
CA MET A 226 16.99 11.89 0.73
C MET A 226 15.83 12.58 1.46
N MET A 227 15.08 13.42 0.77
CA MET A 227 13.93 14.13 1.34
C MET A 227 12.83 14.36 0.31
N ILE A 228 11.58 14.37 0.76
CA ILE A 228 10.41 14.73 -0.05
C ILE A 228 9.60 15.75 0.74
N ASN A 229 9.31 16.90 0.13
CA ASN A 229 8.51 17.97 0.75
C ASN A 229 9.01 18.39 2.15
N GLY A 230 10.34 18.43 2.34
CA GLY A 230 10.97 18.77 3.62
C GLY A 230 11.06 17.60 4.63
N GLU A 231 10.45 16.46 4.35
CA GLU A 231 10.52 15.27 5.22
C GLU A 231 11.68 14.35 4.82
N ALA A 232 12.46 13.89 5.81
CA ALA A 232 13.57 12.97 5.59
C ALA A 232 13.08 11.56 5.22
N ILE A 233 13.79 10.92 4.29
CA ILE A 233 13.49 9.59 3.77
C ILE A 233 14.65 8.62 4.12
N PRO A 234 14.70 8.13 5.37
CA PRO A 234 15.76 7.21 5.80
C PRO A 234 15.58 5.80 5.24
N ASN A 235 14.35 5.40 4.94
CA ASN A 235 14.05 4.06 4.45
C ASN A 235 12.78 4.01 3.58
N VAL A 236 12.58 2.88 2.90
CA VAL A 236 11.44 2.65 2.01
C VAL A 236 10.08 2.84 2.71
N ALA A 237 9.95 2.49 3.99
CA ALA A 237 8.69 2.70 4.70
C ALA A 237 8.35 4.19 4.86
N HIS A 238 9.35 5.03 5.15
CA HIS A 238 9.19 6.49 5.18
C HIS A 238 8.88 7.05 3.78
N PHE A 239 9.55 6.56 2.74
CA PHE A 239 9.22 6.91 1.35
C PHE A 239 7.75 6.62 1.05
N ASN A 240 7.29 5.40 1.34
CA ASN A 240 5.91 4.99 1.09
C ASN A 240 4.93 5.87 1.85
N ARG A 241 5.16 6.12 3.16
CA ARG A 241 4.30 7.00 3.96
C ARG A 241 4.18 8.37 3.33
N VAL A 242 5.31 9.04 3.10
CA VAL A 242 5.32 10.43 2.59
C VAL A 242 4.67 10.51 1.23
N VAL A 243 5.03 9.64 0.27
CA VAL A 243 4.49 9.67 -1.09
C VAL A 243 2.99 9.35 -1.12
N PHE A 244 2.53 8.40 -0.30
CA PHE A 244 1.12 8.00 -0.27
C PHE A 244 0.19 9.09 0.26
N ASP A 245 0.69 10.00 1.08
CA ASP A 245 -0.08 11.11 1.62
C ASP A 245 -0.05 12.37 0.74
N LEU A 246 0.75 12.39 -0.34
CA LEU A 246 0.77 13.50 -1.30
C LEU A 246 -0.55 13.59 -2.10
N LYS A 247 -0.98 14.82 -2.36
CA LYS A 247 -2.23 15.10 -3.07
C LYS A 247 -1.99 15.14 -4.58
N GLU A 248 -2.90 14.50 -5.33
CA GLU A 248 -2.88 14.56 -6.80
C GLU A 248 -2.90 16.01 -7.30
N GLY A 249 -2.05 16.31 -8.27
CA GLY A 249 -1.92 17.63 -8.90
C GLY A 249 -0.86 18.54 -8.29
N GLU A 250 -0.30 18.20 -7.13
CA GLU A 250 0.79 18.97 -6.52
C GLU A 250 2.11 18.82 -7.27
N ILE A 251 3.00 19.78 -7.06
CA ILE A 251 4.42 19.69 -7.43
C ILE A 251 5.20 19.82 -6.13
N VAL A 252 6.00 18.81 -5.80
CA VAL A 252 6.74 18.75 -4.53
C VAL A 252 8.25 18.77 -4.75
N PRO A 253 9.01 19.46 -3.89
CA PRO A 253 10.46 19.42 -3.93
C PRO A 253 10.96 18.06 -3.41
N VAL A 254 11.88 17.45 -4.16
CA VAL A 254 12.52 16.18 -3.79
C VAL A 254 14.02 16.36 -3.81
N ARG A 255 14.67 16.22 -2.66
CA ARG A 255 16.13 16.27 -2.55
C ARG A 255 16.71 14.89 -2.81
N ILE A 256 17.60 14.81 -3.78
CA ILE A 256 18.28 13.57 -4.18
C ILE A 256 19.79 13.71 -4.15
N SER A 257 20.50 12.58 -4.14
CA SER A 257 21.90 12.49 -4.56
C SER A 257 21.98 11.71 -5.87
N ARG A 258 22.56 12.33 -6.90
CA ARG A 258 22.79 11.72 -8.23
C ARG A 258 24.28 11.70 -8.49
N LYS A 259 24.87 10.49 -8.55
CA LYS A 259 26.32 10.30 -8.75
C LYS A 259 27.16 11.13 -7.76
N GLY A 260 26.72 11.19 -6.49
CA GLY A 260 27.36 11.93 -5.41
C GLY A 260 27.01 13.42 -5.33
N VAL A 261 26.34 14.00 -6.34
CA VAL A 261 25.93 15.40 -6.33
C VAL A 261 24.53 15.52 -5.72
N VAL A 262 24.39 16.35 -4.67
CA VAL A 262 23.10 16.65 -4.06
C VAL A 262 22.39 17.73 -4.86
N MET A 263 21.12 17.50 -5.19
CA MET A 263 20.29 18.45 -5.92
C MET A 263 18.82 18.33 -5.53
N GLU A 264 18.03 19.33 -5.91
CA GLU A 264 16.59 19.35 -5.69
C GLU A 264 15.85 19.26 -7.03
N LEU A 265 14.89 18.35 -7.09
CA LEU A 265 14.01 18.13 -8.23
C LEU A 265 12.60 18.62 -7.89
N GLN A 266 11.84 19.00 -8.91
CA GLN A 266 10.41 19.27 -8.79
C GLN A 266 9.64 18.08 -9.35
N ALA A 267 8.96 17.31 -8.49
CA ALA A 267 8.23 16.12 -8.88
C ALA A 267 6.72 16.39 -8.90
N TYR A 268 6.06 16.11 -10.03
CA TYR A 268 4.61 16.12 -10.10
C TYR A 268 4.03 14.95 -9.32
N VAL A 269 2.90 15.17 -8.64
CA VAL A 269 2.17 14.14 -7.92
C VAL A 269 0.93 13.76 -8.73
N ASP A 270 0.80 12.48 -9.00
CA ASP A 270 -0.39 11.89 -9.61
C ASP A 270 -1.00 10.88 -8.64
N LYS A 271 -2.19 10.35 -8.98
CA LYS A 271 -2.73 9.19 -8.29
C LYS A 271 -2.00 7.91 -8.68
N ARG A 272 -1.79 7.07 -7.68
CA ARG A 272 -1.33 5.70 -7.84
C ARG A 272 -2.38 4.89 -8.61
N ARG A 273 -1.93 4.10 -9.59
CA ARG A 273 -2.79 3.25 -10.44
C ARG A 273 -2.64 1.76 -10.17
N GLY A 274 -1.50 1.33 -9.63
CA GLY A 274 -1.19 -0.07 -9.39
C GLY A 274 -0.17 -0.31 -8.28
N GLY A 275 0.23 -1.57 -8.12
CA GLY A 275 1.08 -2.04 -7.03
C GLY A 275 0.32 -2.30 -5.72
N MET A 276 1.06 -2.70 -4.67
CA MET A 276 0.49 -3.26 -3.44
C MET A 276 -0.28 -4.57 -3.75
N LEU A 277 -1.58 -4.66 -3.41
CA LEU A 277 -2.42 -5.80 -3.82
C LEU A 277 -2.81 -5.75 -5.30
N LEU A 278 -2.74 -4.57 -5.93
CA LEU A 278 -2.99 -4.43 -7.36
C LEU A 278 -1.73 -4.78 -8.15
N LYS A 279 -1.92 -5.32 -9.35
CA LYS A 279 -0.82 -5.44 -10.32
C LYS A 279 -0.25 -4.05 -10.60
N GLU A 280 1.06 -3.94 -10.78
CA GLU A 280 1.66 -2.71 -11.27
C GLU A 280 1.13 -2.39 -12.67
N ASP A 281 0.77 -1.12 -12.91
CA ASP A 281 0.05 -0.71 -14.12
C ASP A 281 0.52 0.64 -14.66
N PHE A 282 1.76 0.70 -15.14
CA PHE A 282 2.27 1.90 -15.82
C PHE A 282 1.69 2.07 -17.22
N LEU A 283 1.46 0.98 -17.95
CA LEU A 283 0.94 0.99 -19.32
C LEU A 283 -0.56 1.36 -19.37
N GLY A 284 -1.35 1.02 -18.35
CA GLY A 284 -2.76 1.40 -18.28
C GLY A 284 -2.96 2.91 -18.27
N ARG A 285 -1.99 3.70 -17.79
CA ARG A 285 -1.98 5.18 -17.92
C ARG A 285 -2.16 5.63 -19.37
N VAL A 286 -1.58 4.92 -20.31
CA VAL A 286 -1.64 5.23 -21.75
C VAL A 286 -2.65 4.34 -22.49
N GLY A 287 -3.47 3.60 -21.75
CA GLY A 287 -4.54 2.77 -22.30
C GLY A 287 -4.06 1.45 -22.89
N ILE A 288 -2.91 0.93 -22.46
CA ILE A 288 -2.32 -0.31 -22.99
C ILE A 288 -2.23 -1.37 -21.89
N GLU A 289 -2.59 -2.61 -22.23
CA GLU A 289 -2.25 -3.78 -21.42
C GLU A 289 -1.45 -4.79 -22.23
N VAL A 290 -0.57 -5.50 -21.53
CA VAL A 290 0.35 -6.47 -22.12
C VAL A 290 0.49 -7.72 -21.26
N ASP A 291 0.82 -8.83 -21.92
CA ASP A 291 1.25 -10.05 -21.25
C ASP A 291 2.75 -10.03 -20.89
N SER A 292 3.27 -11.12 -20.34
CA SER A 292 4.68 -11.26 -19.93
C SER A 292 5.68 -11.32 -21.09
N ASN A 293 5.20 -11.53 -22.33
CA ASN A 293 5.98 -11.57 -23.56
C ASN A 293 5.87 -10.27 -24.36
N PHE A 294 5.33 -9.22 -23.74
CA PHE A 294 5.04 -7.92 -24.33
C PHE A 294 4.14 -7.96 -25.58
N VAL A 295 3.16 -8.86 -25.54
CA VAL A 295 2.06 -8.89 -26.51
C VAL A 295 0.93 -8.01 -26.01
N ILE A 296 0.42 -7.13 -26.87
CA ILE A 296 -0.71 -6.25 -26.55
C ILE A 296 -1.97 -7.09 -26.34
N THR A 297 -2.54 -7.04 -25.13
CA THR A 297 -3.79 -7.74 -24.77
C THR A 297 -4.99 -6.82 -24.76
N ARG A 298 -4.79 -5.51 -24.59
CA ARG A 298 -5.85 -4.49 -24.64
C ARG A 298 -5.32 -3.16 -25.14
N VAL A 299 -6.15 -2.48 -25.94
CA VAL A 299 -5.98 -1.07 -26.30
C VAL A 299 -7.28 -0.34 -25.93
N ALA A 300 -7.18 0.61 -25.02
CA ALA A 300 -8.33 1.36 -24.54
C ALA A 300 -8.74 2.45 -25.56
N PRO A 301 -10.03 2.82 -25.64
CA PRO A 301 -10.50 3.85 -26.56
C PRO A 301 -9.85 5.23 -26.36
N TYR A 302 -9.32 5.50 -25.16
CA TYR A 302 -8.64 6.76 -24.83
C TYR A 302 -7.13 6.73 -25.09
N ALA A 303 -6.57 5.63 -25.61
CA ALA A 303 -5.17 5.59 -26.02
C ALA A 303 -4.89 6.70 -27.05
N LYS A 304 -3.74 7.37 -26.92
CA LYS A 304 -3.34 8.53 -27.74
C LYS A 304 -1.82 8.52 -27.96
N ASN A 305 -1.29 9.54 -28.62
CA ASN A 305 0.16 9.76 -28.79
C ASN A 305 0.88 8.59 -29.49
N GLY A 306 0.19 7.95 -30.44
CA GLY A 306 0.67 6.81 -31.21
C GLY A 306 0.24 5.45 -30.65
N PHE A 307 -0.20 5.38 -29.39
CA PHE A 307 -0.68 4.14 -28.77
C PHE A 307 -1.99 3.65 -29.39
N GLU A 308 -2.82 4.54 -29.94
CA GLU A 308 -4.06 4.23 -30.65
C GLU A 308 -3.86 3.41 -31.94
N ARG A 309 -2.61 3.31 -32.43
CA ARG A 309 -2.27 2.53 -33.64
C ARG A 309 -1.94 1.07 -33.35
N LEU A 310 -1.76 0.73 -32.07
CA LEU A 310 -1.55 -0.65 -31.63
C LEU A 310 -2.85 -1.45 -31.76
N LYS A 311 -2.73 -2.76 -31.91
CA LYS A 311 -3.84 -3.70 -31.94
C LYS A 311 -3.59 -4.85 -30.97
N VAL A 312 -4.67 -5.44 -30.47
CA VAL A 312 -4.60 -6.68 -29.71
C VAL A 312 -3.92 -7.75 -30.57
N GLY A 313 -2.95 -8.46 -29.98
CA GLY A 313 -2.12 -9.45 -30.67
C GLY A 313 -0.78 -8.91 -31.20
N ASP A 314 -0.59 -7.59 -31.24
CA ASP A 314 0.70 -7.00 -31.60
C ASP A 314 1.78 -7.46 -30.60
N LYS A 315 2.87 -8.04 -31.11
CA LYS A 315 4.03 -8.37 -30.28
C LYS A 315 5.11 -7.31 -30.44
N VAL A 316 5.49 -6.66 -29.33
CA VAL A 316 6.61 -5.72 -29.33
C VAL A 316 7.91 -6.50 -29.29
N LEU A 317 8.73 -6.39 -30.33
CA LEU A 317 10.01 -7.08 -30.44
C LEU A 317 11.18 -6.23 -29.97
N ARG A 318 11.15 -4.92 -30.24
CA ARG A 318 12.20 -3.96 -29.88
C ARG A 318 11.63 -2.62 -29.47
N VAL A 319 12.33 -1.92 -28.59
CA VAL A 319 12.08 -0.51 -28.23
C VAL A 319 13.37 0.27 -28.43
N ASN A 320 13.35 1.31 -29.26
CA ASN A 320 14.52 2.15 -29.56
C ASN A 320 15.76 1.30 -29.92
N GLN A 321 15.55 0.31 -30.79
CA GLN A 321 16.56 -0.67 -31.24
C GLN A 321 17.02 -1.68 -30.18
N GLN A 322 16.60 -1.59 -28.92
CA GLN A 322 16.90 -2.62 -27.92
C GLN A 322 15.88 -3.75 -27.99
N ALA A 323 16.33 -5.00 -27.88
CA ALA A 323 15.42 -6.14 -27.80
C ALA A 323 14.57 -6.05 -26.52
N VAL A 324 13.29 -6.41 -26.65
CA VAL A 324 12.39 -6.47 -25.51
C VAL A 324 12.82 -7.62 -24.59
N PRO A 325 13.10 -7.35 -23.30
CA PRO A 325 13.43 -8.39 -22.34
C PRO A 325 12.18 -9.17 -21.92
N GLN A 326 12.40 -10.34 -21.32
CA GLN A 326 11.31 -11.10 -20.71
C GLN A 326 10.94 -10.53 -19.33
N GLY A 327 9.65 -10.52 -19.03
CA GLY A 327 9.12 -10.11 -17.73
C GLY A 327 8.78 -8.62 -17.67
N TYR A 328 7.66 -8.33 -16.98
CA TYR A 328 7.08 -6.99 -16.92
C TYR A 328 8.05 -5.95 -16.38
N ASP A 329 8.71 -6.21 -15.25
CA ASP A 329 9.63 -5.25 -14.63
C ASP A 329 10.84 -4.93 -15.52
N ALA A 330 11.35 -5.92 -16.26
CA ALA A 330 12.44 -5.71 -17.20
C ALA A 330 12.00 -4.85 -18.39
N ILE A 331 10.77 -5.06 -18.89
CA ILE A 331 10.16 -4.23 -19.93
C ILE A 331 10.02 -2.81 -19.42
N ILE A 332 9.40 -2.60 -18.26
CA ILE A 332 9.24 -1.28 -17.66
C ILE A 332 10.60 -0.61 -17.45
N ARG A 333 11.61 -1.35 -17.00
CA ARG A 333 12.97 -0.81 -16.83
C ARG A 333 13.54 -0.30 -18.15
N LEU A 334 13.38 -1.05 -19.24
CA LEU A 334 13.76 -0.63 -20.59
C LEU A 334 13.01 0.64 -21.02
N LEU A 335 11.69 0.67 -20.86
CA LEU A 335 10.88 1.84 -21.22
C LEU A 335 11.28 3.08 -20.39
N GLY A 336 11.55 2.89 -19.10
CA GLY A 336 11.94 3.94 -18.15
C GLY A 336 13.34 4.52 -18.38
N GLN A 337 14.14 3.98 -19.31
CA GLN A 337 15.35 4.66 -19.82
C GLN A 337 15.00 5.89 -20.68
N TYR A 338 13.77 5.93 -21.19
CA TYR A 338 13.24 7.00 -22.02
C TYR A 338 11.97 7.59 -21.38
N PRO A 339 12.04 8.01 -20.10
CA PRO A 339 10.87 8.45 -19.39
C PRO A 339 10.33 9.70 -20.08
N ASP A 340 9.03 9.70 -20.34
CA ASP A 340 8.32 10.84 -20.89
C ASP A 340 8.79 11.27 -22.29
N LYS A 341 9.53 10.41 -22.99
CA LYS A 341 10.09 10.62 -24.33
C LYS A 341 9.40 9.74 -25.37
N MET A 342 9.42 10.17 -26.63
CA MET A 342 8.98 9.37 -27.77
C MET A 342 9.79 8.08 -27.86
N GLN A 343 9.12 6.98 -28.17
CA GLN A 343 9.74 5.66 -28.32
C GLN A 343 9.35 5.05 -29.67
N LYS A 344 10.30 4.40 -30.33
CA LYS A 344 10.09 3.68 -31.60
C LYS A 344 10.05 2.18 -31.32
N TRP A 345 8.88 1.58 -31.47
CA TRP A 345 8.62 0.18 -31.18
C TRP A 345 8.61 -0.62 -32.48
N LEU A 346 9.38 -1.72 -32.55
CA LEU A 346 9.27 -2.72 -33.61
C LEU A 346 8.17 -3.70 -33.24
N ILE A 347 7.13 -3.75 -34.05
CA ILE A 347 5.95 -4.59 -33.84
C ILE A 347 5.97 -5.75 -34.82
N SER A 348 5.55 -6.93 -34.37
CA SER A 348 5.18 -8.07 -35.22
C SER A 348 3.66 -8.24 -35.17
N ARG A 349 3.01 -8.25 -36.34
CA ARG A 349 1.57 -8.49 -36.52
C ARG A 349 1.40 -9.37 -37.74
N ASP A 350 0.78 -10.54 -37.58
CA ASP A 350 0.52 -11.48 -38.68
C ASP A 350 1.77 -11.74 -39.55
N ASP A 351 2.90 -12.05 -38.89
CA ASP A 351 4.23 -12.26 -39.49
C ASP A 351 4.83 -11.06 -40.25
N PHE A 352 4.20 -9.90 -40.22
CA PHE A 352 4.73 -8.64 -40.76
C PHE A 352 5.34 -7.77 -39.66
N GLN A 353 6.54 -7.23 -39.91
CA GLN A 353 7.26 -6.38 -38.97
C GLN A 353 7.32 -4.93 -39.43
N PHE A 354 6.98 -4.00 -38.55
CA PHE A 354 7.01 -2.57 -38.84
C PHE A 354 7.20 -1.74 -37.57
N PHE A 355 7.52 -0.46 -37.74
CA PHE A 355 7.73 0.44 -36.62
C PHE A 355 6.50 1.29 -36.33
N ILE A 356 6.19 1.44 -35.05
CA ILE A 356 5.24 2.43 -34.52
C ILE A 356 6.01 3.36 -33.59
N ASN A 357 5.79 4.67 -33.76
CA ASN A 357 6.24 5.65 -32.76
C ASN A 357 5.14 5.81 -31.71
N VAL A 358 5.47 5.69 -30.44
CA VAL A 358 4.55 5.88 -29.32
C VAL A 358 5.08 6.93 -28.37
N ASN A 359 4.23 7.37 -27.44
CA ASN A 359 4.52 8.50 -26.55
C ASN A 359 4.93 9.77 -27.33
N GLN A 360 4.32 9.95 -28.51
CA GLN A 360 4.50 11.13 -29.35
C GLN A 360 3.77 12.30 -28.70
N LYS A 361 4.47 13.07 -27.89
CA LYS A 361 3.90 14.29 -27.35
C LYS A 361 3.69 15.30 -28.47
N GLU A 362 2.51 15.87 -28.53
CA GLU A 362 2.32 17.10 -29.28
C GLU A 362 3.35 18.11 -28.73
N SER A 363 4.26 18.54 -29.60
CA SER A 363 5.09 19.70 -29.31
C SER A 363 4.15 20.83 -28.88
N GLN A 364 4.32 21.37 -27.67
CA GLN A 364 3.55 22.50 -27.15
C GLN A 364 3.70 23.70 -28.10
N LYS A 365 2.90 23.73 -29.17
CA LYS A 365 2.65 24.89 -30.02
C LYS A 365 1.44 25.62 -29.44
N THR A 366 1.50 26.08 -28.19
CA THR A 366 0.44 26.96 -27.63
C THR A 366 0.88 27.59 -26.30
N GLN A 367 1.84 28.51 -26.36
CA GLN A 367 1.89 29.69 -25.49
C GLN A 367 2.94 30.70 -25.98
N ASP A 368 4.04 30.22 -26.58
CA ASP A 368 5.06 31.10 -27.17
C ASP A 368 4.58 31.83 -28.43
N SER A 369 3.65 31.26 -29.20
CA SER A 369 3.10 31.92 -30.40
C SER A 369 2.08 33.02 -30.09
N LEU A 370 1.39 32.95 -28.94
CA LEU A 370 0.49 34.01 -28.49
C LEU A 370 1.30 35.19 -27.94
N ILE A 371 2.41 34.91 -27.23
CA ILE A 371 3.32 35.94 -26.74
C ILE A 371 4.08 36.59 -27.90
N GLN A 372 4.54 35.82 -28.90
CA GLN A 372 5.16 36.41 -30.11
C GLN A 372 4.16 37.16 -31.00
N GLY A 373 2.89 36.76 -31.04
CA GLY A 373 1.84 37.50 -31.73
C GLY A 373 1.54 38.86 -31.07
N LEU A 374 1.42 38.87 -29.74
CA LEU A 374 1.16 40.09 -28.96
C LEU A 374 2.34 41.08 -28.96
N LEU A 375 3.59 40.59 -28.98
CA LEU A 375 4.79 41.44 -29.05
C LEU A 375 5.04 42.04 -30.44
N ASN A 376 4.50 41.43 -31.50
CA ASN A 376 4.57 41.98 -32.85
C ASN A 376 3.49 43.04 -33.12
N GLU A 377 2.32 42.94 -32.49
CA GLU A 377 1.28 43.98 -32.61
C GLU A 377 1.59 45.23 -31.78
N SER A 378 2.31 45.12 -30.66
CA SER A 378 2.71 46.28 -29.86
C SER A 378 3.77 47.17 -30.53
N ASN A 379 4.50 46.66 -31.53
CA ASN A 379 5.51 47.43 -32.27
C ASN A 379 4.96 48.07 -33.56
N ALA A 380 3.70 47.80 -33.94
CA ALA A 380 3.07 48.37 -35.13
C ALA A 380 2.37 49.72 -34.89
N PHE A 381 2.30 50.21 -33.65
CA PHE A 381 1.64 51.47 -33.27
C PHE A 381 2.59 52.57 -32.75
N SER A 382 3.88 52.47 -33.05
CA SER A 382 4.86 53.50 -32.75
C SER A 382 5.60 53.93 -34.01
N LEU A 383 4.95 54.76 -34.82
CA LEU A 383 5.54 55.70 -35.78
C LEU A 383 4.66 56.95 -35.89
#